data_AF-A0A6B8KJ81-F1
#
_entry.id   AF-A0A6B8KJ81-F1
#
_cell.length_a   1.000
_cell.length_b   1.000
_cell.length_c   1.000
_cell.angle_alpha   90.00
_cell.angle_beta   90.00
_cell.angle_gamma   90.00
#
_symmetry.space_group_name_H-M   'P 1'
#
loop_
_entity.id
_entity.type
_entity.pdbx_description
1 polymer ?
#
loop_
_entity_poly.entity_id
_entity_poly.type
_entity_poly.pdbx_seq_one_letter_code
_entity_poly.pdbx_strand_id
1 'polypeptide(L)'
;MSAPDSAVKAPLLRLQAFDAEDLSLLSAHLQDALLRVCDLAYLPKQKRFVLGASRFDWAAEVEGRLERRQSALHFEWVRNVRYCGVARDRPDGVLELLTVTFEPGETPPEGRIRLIFSGGAAILLDVECLEAQLADLGPRWPVCSRPTHNLDEDAGAGS
;
A
#
# COMPACT_ATOMS: atom_id res chain seq x y z
N MET A 1 -44.23 7.33 3.35
CA MET A 1 -42.99 8.13 3.31
C MET A 1 -41.85 7.15 3.09
N SER A 2 -41.42 6.99 1.84
CA SER A 2 -40.29 6.11 1.51
C SER A 2 -39.02 6.70 2.11
N ALA A 3 -38.27 5.87 2.85
CA ALA A 3 -36.89 6.18 3.17
C ALA A 3 -36.10 6.30 1.84
N PRO A 4 -35.12 7.22 1.72
CA PRO A 4 -34.16 7.12 0.64
C PRO A 4 -33.24 5.94 0.94
N ASP A 5 -33.64 4.76 0.49
CA ASP A 5 -32.73 3.64 0.30
C ASP A 5 -31.98 3.85 -1.01
N SER A 6 -30.68 4.12 -0.90
CA SER A 6 -29.61 3.73 -1.82
C SER A 6 -28.48 4.75 -1.71
N ALA A 7 -27.69 4.67 -0.64
CA ALA A 7 -26.29 5.06 -0.76
C ALA A 7 -25.70 4.16 -1.85
N VAL A 8 -25.41 4.73 -3.02
CA VAL A 8 -24.76 4.02 -4.12
C VAL A 8 -23.53 3.33 -3.55
N LYS A 9 -23.60 1.99 -3.49
CA LYS A 9 -22.56 1.16 -2.88
C LYS A 9 -21.38 1.15 -3.86
N ALA A 10 -20.57 2.21 -3.84
CA ALA A 10 -19.42 2.31 -4.74
C ALA A 10 -18.60 1.00 -4.63
N PRO A 11 -18.38 0.31 -5.76
CA PRO A 11 -17.87 -1.06 -5.76
C PRO A 11 -16.53 -1.13 -5.05
N LEU A 12 -16.27 -2.26 -4.39
CA LEU A 12 -14.98 -2.51 -3.76
C LEU A 12 -13.91 -2.56 -4.86
N LEU A 13 -12.87 -1.73 -4.72
CA LEU A 13 -11.76 -1.72 -5.65
C LEU A 13 -11.04 -3.08 -5.56
N ARG A 14 -10.76 -3.67 -6.72
CA ARG A 14 -9.89 -4.82 -6.86
C ARG A 14 -8.96 -4.59 -8.04
N LEU A 15 -7.66 -4.56 -7.76
CA LEU A 15 -6.60 -4.38 -8.75
C LEU A 15 -5.62 -5.54 -8.65
N GLN A 16 -5.02 -5.89 -9.78
CA GLN A 16 -3.93 -6.84 -9.87
C GLN A 16 -2.81 -6.17 -10.67
N ALA A 17 -1.56 -6.51 -10.34
CA ALA A 17 -0.40 -6.03 -11.07
C ALA A 17 0.53 -7.19 -11.40
N PHE A 18 0.85 -7.32 -12.69
CA PHE A 18 1.78 -8.32 -13.21
C PHE A 18 3.05 -7.68 -13.81
N ASP A 19 3.04 -6.36 -14.00
CA ASP A 19 4.18 -5.57 -14.45
C ASP A 19 4.30 -4.23 -13.69
N ALA A 20 5.34 -3.47 -14.02
CA ALA A 20 5.64 -2.21 -13.35
C ALA A 20 4.63 -1.09 -13.65
N GLU A 21 3.94 -1.14 -14.79
CA GLU A 21 2.92 -0.16 -15.16
C GLU A 21 1.67 -0.36 -14.30
N ASP A 22 1.19 -1.61 -14.20
CA ASP A 22 0.09 -1.96 -13.31
C ASP A 22 0.43 -1.66 -11.85
N LEU A 23 1.67 -1.95 -11.44
CA LEU A 23 2.11 -1.68 -10.07
C LEU A 23 2.12 -0.18 -9.78
N SER A 24 2.41 0.66 -10.76
CA SER A 24 2.36 2.12 -10.62
C SER A 24 0.93 2.62 -10.38
N LEU A 25 -0.06 2.02 -11.04
CA LEU A 25 -1.48 2.30 -10.79
C LEU A 25 -1.90 1.86 -9.38
N LEU A 26 -1.49 0.66 -8.96
CA LEU A 26 -1.73 0.16 -7.62
C LEU A 26 -1.08 1.04 -6.55
N SER A 27 0.15 1.50 -6.80
CA SER A 27 0.90 2.42 -5.94
C SER A 27 0.15 3.75 -5.76
N ALA A 28 -0.36 4.34 -6.85
CA ALA A 28 -1.15 5.56 -6.80
C ALA A 28 -2.42 5.42 -5.92
N HIS A 29 -3.11 4.27 -5.99
CA HIS A 29 -4.28 4.00 -5.14
C HIS A 29 -3.93 3.82 -3.66
N LEU A 30 -2.69 3.47 -3.35
CA LEU A 30 -2.19 3.26 -1.99
C LEU A 30 -1.36 4.42 -1.46
N GLN A 31 -1.19 5.49 -2.24
CA GLN A 31 -0.51 6.69 -1.78
C GLN A 31 -1.18 7.22 -0.52
N ASP A 32 -0.36 7.54 0.48
CA ASP A 32 -0.74 7.98 1.82
C ASP A 32 -1.61 6.99 2.61
N ALA A 33 -1.54 5.70 2.25
CA ALA A 33 -2.18 4.65 3.01
C ALA A 33 -1.50 4.49 4.36
N LEU A 34 -2.31 4.32 5.41
CA LEU A 34 -1.82 4.06 6.76
C LEU A 34 -1.83 2.56 7.03
N LEU A 35 -0.71 2.02 7.51
CA LEU A 35 -0.52 0.63 7.86
C LEU A 35 -0.09 0.54 9.31
N ARG A 36 -0.57 -0.47 10.04
CA ARG A 36 0.01 -0.80 11.35
C ARG A 36 1.05 -1.89 11.20
N VAL A 37 2.11 -1.84 11.99
CA VAL A 37 3.16 -2.86 12.00
C VAL A 37 2.58 -4.26 12.27
N CYS A 38 1.55 -4.37 13.13
CA CYS A 38 0.86 -5.64 13.41
C CYS A 38 0.09 -6.22 12.22
N ASP A 39 -0.25 -5.39 11.23
CA ASP A 39 -1.03 -5.80 10.05
C ASP A 39 -0.12 -6.27 8.91
N LEU A 40 1.20 -6.40 9.14
CA LEU A 40 2.19 -6.92 8.20
C LEU A 40 2.47 -8.40 8.49
N ALA A 41 2.36 -9.27 7.48
CA ALA A 41 2.70 -10.68 7.63
C ALA A 41 3.43 -11.25 6.42
N TYR A 42 4.55 -11.94 6.70
CA TYR A 42 5.24 -12.76 5.71
C TYR A 42 4.96 -14.24 5.96
N LEU A 43 4.46 -14.92 4.94
CA LEU A 43 4.05 -16.32 4.94
C LEU A 43 5.00 -17.12 4.03
N PRO A 44 6.19 -17.52 4.49
CA PRO A 44 7.23 -18.10 3.64
C PRO A 44 6.81 -19.41 2.96
N LYS A 45 6.00 -20.24 3.64
CA LYS A 45 5.47 -21.49 3.07
C LYS A 45 4.52 -21.25 1.88
N GLN A 46 3.89 -20.08 1.83
CA GLN A 46 2.99 -19.67 0.77
C GLN A 46 3.71 -18.75 -0.24
N LYS A 47 4.99 -18.42 0.00
CA LYS A 47 5.73 -17.37 -0.72
C LYS A 47 4.94 -16.06 -0.82
N ARG A 48 4.26 -15.67 0.26
CA ARG A 48 3.31 -14.55 0.25
C ARG A 48 3.68 -13.50 1.28
N PHE A 49 3.66 -12.24 0.88
CA PHE A 49 3.66 -11.11 1.79
C PHE A 49 2.28 -10.45 1.76
N VAL A 50 1.68 -10.20 2.93
CA VAL A 50 0.38 -9.54 3.04
C VAL A 50 0.48 -8.35 3.98
N LEU A 51 -0.29 -7.30 3.67
CA LEU A 51 -0.48 -6.16 4.54
C LEU A 51 -1.93 -5.69 4.56
N GLY A 52 -2.36 -5.20 5.73
CA GLY A 52 -3.56 -4.40 5.86
C GLY A 52 -3.24 -2.92 5.75
N ALA A 53 -4.06 -2.18 5.00
CA ALA A 53 -3.90 -0.75 4.78
C ALA A 53 -5.23 -0.01 4.93
N SER A 54 -5.14 1.24 5.39
CA SER A 54 -6.21 2.22 5.32
C SER A 54 -5.86 3.24 4.25
N ARG A 55 -6.29 3.02 3.01
CA ARG A 55 -6.00 3.92 1.88
C ARG A 55 -7.00 5.08 1.83
N PHE A 56 -6.54 6.23 1.34
CA PHE A 56 -7.44 7.34 1.02
C PHE A 56 -8.23 7.03 -0.27
N ASP A 57 -9.52 7.35 -0.30
CA ASP A 57 -10.38 7.14 -1.47
C ASP A 57 -10.32 8.36 -2.39
N TRP A 58 -9.26 8.44 -3.21
CA TRP A 58 -9.04 9.51 -4.19
C TRP A 58 -10.21 9.69 -5.17
N ALA A 59 -10.97 8.62 -5.47
CA ALA A 59 -12.16 8.73 -6.31
C ALA A 59 -13.33 9.41 -5.58
N ALA A 60 -13.50 9.13 -4.28
CA ALA A 60 -14.50 9.81 -3.46
C ALA A 60 -14.19 11.31 -3.29
N GLU A 61 -12.91 11.68 -3.33
CA GLU A 61 -12.49 13.09 -3.26
C GLU A 61 -12.95 13.90 -4.48
N VAL A 62 -12.91 13.32 -5.67
CA VAL A 62 -13.46 13.94 -6.90
C VAL A 62 -14.96 14.25 -6.73
N GLU A 63 -15.65 13.46 -5.92
CA GLU A 63 -17.05 13.65 -5.56
C GLU A 63 -17.26 14.52 -4.30
N GLY A 64 -16.21 15.18 -3.80
CA GLY A 64 -16.23 16.08 -2.65
C GLY A 64 -16.27 15.39 -1.28
N ARG A 65 -15.99 14.07 -1.21
CA ARG A 65 -15.96 13.31 0.05
C ARG A 65 -14.54 12.94 0.44
N LEU A 66 -14.20 13.18 1.69
CA LEU A 66 -12.93 12.76 2.27
C LEU A 66 -13.15 11.46 3.04
N GLU A 67 -12.75 10.34 2.45
CA GLU A 67 -12.99 9.01 3.01
C GLU A 67 -11.72 8.16 2.96
N ARG A 68 -11.57 7.26 3.93
CA ARG A 68 -10.60 6.16 3.87
C ARG A 68 -11.31 4.82 3.77
N ARG A 69 -10.63 3.84 3.18
CA ARG A 69 -11.09 2.47 3.06
C ARG A 69 -10.10 1.49 3.63
N GLN A 70 -10.63 0.48 4.32
CA GLN A 70 -9.82 -0.69 4.67
C GLN A 70 -9.57 -1.52 3.41
N SER A 71 -8.30 -1.77 3.13
CA SER A 71 -7.84 -2.60 2.02
C SER A 71 -6.80 -3.61 2.50
N ALA A 72 -6.59 -4.63 1.68
CA ALA A 72 -5.46 -5.55 1.80
C ALA A 72 -4.67 -5.54 0.50
N LEU A 73 -3.34 -5.53 0.64
CA LEU A 73 -2.40 -5.75 -0.45
C LEU A 73 -1.65 -7.04 -0.15
N HIS A 74 -1.50 -7.89 -1.17
CA HIS A 74 -0.57 -9.00 -1.09
C HIS A 74 0.30 -9.11 -2.33
N PHE A 75 1.46 -9.71 -2.12
CA PHE A 75 2.42 -10.08 -3.16
C PHE A 75 2.65 -11.58 -3.09
N GLU A 76 2.67 -12.22 -4.25
CA GLU A 76 3.01 -13.63 -4.41
C GLU A 76 4.50 -13.81 -4.76
N TRP A 77 4.94 -15.07 -4.72
CA TRP A 77 6.30 -15.47 -5.11
C TRP A 77 7.43 -14.77 -4.32
N VAL A 78 7.13 -14.32 -3.11
CA VAL A 78 8.05 -13.65 -2.19
C VAL A 78 9.01 -14.65 -1.54
N ARG A 79 10.28 -14.57 -1.94
CA ARG A 79 11.38 -15.41 -1.42
C ARG A 79 11.96 -14.88 -0.12
N ASN A 80 11.96 -13.57 0.06
CA ASN A 80 12.57 -12.94 1.22
C ASN A 80 11.97 -11.57 1.49
N VAL A 81 11.98 -11.16 2.76
CA VAL A 81 11.48 -9.86 3.21
C VAL A 81 12.52 -9.21 4.12
N ARG A 82 12.90 -7.97 3.80
CA ARG A 82 13.77 -7.14 4.64
C ARG A 82 13.02 -5.89 5.07
N TYR A 83 13.22 -5.51 6.33
CA TYR A 83 12.65 -4.31 6.93
C TYR A 83 13.79 -3.35 7.26
N CYS A 84 13.63 -2.07 6.89
CA CYS A 84 14.54 -0.99 7.24
C CYS A 84 13.73 0.10 7.94
N GLY A 85 14.18 0.57 9.11
CA GLY A 85 13.48 1.64 9.83
C GLY A 85 12.08 1.29 10.38
N VAL A 86 11.64 0.03 10.29
CA VAL A 86 10.35 -0.44 10.83
C VAL A 86 10.54 -0.96 12.26
N ALA A 87 9.94 -0.28 13.24
CA ALA A 87 9.97 -0.66 14.65
C ALA A 87 9.08 -1.88 14.93
N ARG A 88 9.61 -3.09 14.66
CA ARG A 88 8.87 -4.37 14.80
C ARG A 88 8.53 -4.75 16.25
N ASP A 89 9.15 -4.10 17.22
CA ASP A 89 8.86 -4.20 18.66
C ASP A 89 7.64 -3.36 19.08
N ARG A 90 7.12 -2.49 18.19
CA ARG A 90 5.96 -1.63 18.43
C ARG A 90 4.82 -2.01 17.46
N PRO A 91 3.97 -3.00 17.81
CA PRO A 91 2.93 -3.51 16.91
C PRO A 91 1.90 -2.47 16.50
N ASP A 92 1.59 -1.50 17.37
CA ASP A 92 0.66 -0.40 17.10
C ASP A 92 1.31 0.78 16.34
N GLY A 93 2.60 0.66 16.00
CA GLY A 93 3.30 1.64 15.19
C GLY A 93 2.60 1.81 13.83
N VAL A 94 2.37 3.06 13.44
CA VAL A 94 1.75 3.40 12.16
C VAL A 94 2.84 3.79 11.16
N LEU A 95 2.75 3.23 9.97
CA LEU A 95 3.55 3.57 8.80
C LEU A 95 2.63 4.23 7.77
N GLU A 96 3.12 5.28 7.11
CA GLU A 96 2.42 5.94 6.00
C GLU A 96 3.15 5.63 4.70
N LEU A 97 2.47 4.97 3.77
CA LEU A 97 3.06 4.51 2.52
C LEU A 97 3.14 5.66 1.51
N LEU A 98 4.33 5.90 0.98
CA LEU A 98 4.56 6.92 -0.05
C LEU A 98 4.48 6.33 -1.45
N THR A 99 5.12 5.17 -1.65
CA THR A 99 5.13 4.52 -2.96
C THR A 99 5.51 3.05 -2.87
N VAL A 100 5.05 2.28 -3.85
CA VAL A 100 5.48 0.92 -4.14
C VAL A 100 6.15 0.92 -5.50
N THR A 101 7.38 0.40 -5.57
CA THR A 101 8.14 0.30 -6.83
C THR A 101 8.64 -1.13 -7.07
N PHE A 102 8.91 -1.45 -8.34
CA PHE A 102 9.53 -2.70 -8.75
C PHE A 102 10.82 -2.41 -9.54
N GLU A 103 11.89 -3.06 -9.13
CA GLU A 103 13.19 -3.05 -9.81
C GLU A 103 13.44 -4.47 -10.36
N PRO A 104 13.51 -4.67 -11.69
CA PRO A 104 13.90 -5.96 -12.27
C PRO A 104 15.27 -6.41 -11.76
N GLY A 105 15.39 -7.70 -11.47
CA GLY A 105 16.65 -8.34 -11.10
C GLY A 105 17.53 -8.62 -12.32
N GLU A 106 18.69 -9.23 -12.07
CA GLU A 106 19.63 -9.60 -13.13
C GLU A 106 19.04 -10.66 -14.07
N THR A 107 18.17 -11.54 -13.56
CA THR A 107 17.51 -12.59 -14.35
C THR A 107 15.98 -12.42 -14.34
N PRO A 108 15.41 -11.57 -15.21
CA PRO A 108 13.95 -11.45 -15.35
C PRO A 108 13.27 -12.82 -15.55
N PRO A 109 12.06 -13.05 -14.99
CA PRO A 109 11.13 -12.04 -14.46
C PRO A 109 11.35 -11.69 -12.98
N GLU A 110 12.43 -12.14 -12.36
CA GLU A 110 12.69 -11.86 -10.95
C GLU A 110 12.93 -10.37 -10.70
N GLY A 111 12.72 -9.94 -9.46
CA GLY A 111 13.04 -8.57 -9.09
C GLY A 111 12.80 -8.27 -7.63
N ARG A 112 12.83 -6.98 -7.31
CA ARG A 112 12.65 -6.47 -5.96
C ARG A 112 11.51 -5.48 -5.92
N ILE A 113 10.57 -5.72 -5.03
CA ILE A 113 9.50 -4.77 -4.72
C ILE A 113 9.92 -3.96 -3.50
N ARG A 114 9.76 -2.65 -3.56
CA ARG A 114 10.08 -1.73 -2.45
C ARG A 114 8.82 -0.99 -2.05
N LEU A 115 8.45 -1.10 -0.77
CA LEU A 115 7.46 -0.26 -0.14
C LEU A 115 8.22 0.80 0.65
N ILE A 116 8.04 2.06 0.29
CA ILE A 116 8.72 3.20 0.91
C ILE A 116 7.70 3.96 1.73
N PHE A 117 8.06 4.28 2.98
CA PHE A 117 7.19 4.95 3.93
C PHE A 117 7.77 6.30 4.33
N SER A 118 6.92 7.21 4.82
CA SER A 118 7.38 8.45 5.42
C SER A 118 8.23 8.15 6.67
N GLY A 119 9.12 9.08 7.02
CA GLY A 119 10.07 8.87 8.12
C GLY A 119 11.21 7.89 7.81
N GLY A 120 11.45 7.59 6.52
CA GLY A 120 12.62 6.82 6.06
C GLY A 120 12.53 5.31 6.25
N ALA A 121 11.37 4.77 6.65
CA ALA A 121 11.15 3.34 6.74
C ALA A 121 10.92 2.71 5.36
N ALA A 122 11.33 1.46 5.18
CA ALA A 122 11.15 0.72 3.94
C ALA A 122 10.99 -0.79 4.19
N ILE A 123 10.24 -1.45 3.30
CA ILE A 123 10.15 -2.91 3.22
C ILE A 123 10.59 -3.33 1.82
N LEU A 124 11.51 -4.27 1.74
CA LEU A 124 12.01 -4.83 0.49
C LEU A 124 11.60 -6.29 0.39
N LEU A 125 10.98 -6.65 -0.73
CA LEU A 125 10.56 -8.00 -1.06
C LEU A 125 11.40 -8.50 -2.23
N ASP A 126 12.09 -9.63 -2.08
CA ASP A 126 12.67 -10.33 -3.23
C ASP A 126 11.61 -11.28 -3.78
N VAL A 127 11.26 -11.13 -5.06
CA VAL A 127 10.19 -11.92 -5.71
C VAL A 127 10.75 -12.72 -6.89
N GLU A 128 10.15 -13.88 -7.18
CA GLU A 128 10.46 -14.66 -8.40
C GLU A 128 9.82 -14.04 -9.64
N CYS A 129 8.66 -13.40 -9.48
CA CYS A 129 8.02 -12.56 -10.48
C CYS A 129 7.13 -11.53 -9.76
N LEU A 130 6.81 -10.45 -10.47
CA LEU A 130 5.86 -9.46 -9.97
C LEU A 130 4.43 -9.99 -10.09
N GLU A 131 3.79 -10.25 -8.96
CA GLU A 131 2.37 -10.53 -8.86
C GLU A 131 1.84 -9.90 -7.57
N ALA A 132 1.02 -8.86 -7.71
CA ALA A 132 0.42 -8.14 -6.60
C ALA A 132 -1.09 -8.05 -6.75
N GLN A 133 -1.83 -8.06 -5.64
CA GLN A 133 -3.27 -7.82 -5.66
C GLN A 133 -3.69 -6.91 -4.51
N LEU A 134 -4.45 -5.87 -4.85
CA LEU A 134 -5.07 -4.93 -3.93
C LEU A 134 -6.58 -5.16 -3.91
N ALA A 135 -7.18 -5.29 -2.74
CA ALA A 135 -8.63 -5.40 -2.58
C ALA A 135 -9.14 -4.55 -1.42
N ASP A 136 -10.22 -3.81 -1.63
CA ASP A 136 -10.98 -3.19 -0.54
C ASP A 136 -11.76 -4.27 0.23
N LEU A 137 -11.67 -4.25 1.57
CA LEU A 137 -12.23 -5.28 2.44
C LEU A 137 -13.62 -4.94 3.02
N GLY A 138 -14.05 -3.69 2.96
CA GLY A 138 -15.39 -3.35 3.41
C GLY A 138 -15.57 -1.87 3.78
N PRO A 139 -15.48 -1.51 5.08
CA PRO A 139 -15.97 -0.23 5.55
C PRO A 139 -15.15 0.92 4.95
N ARG A 140 -15.90 1.97 4.58
CA ARG A 140 -15.36 3.31 4.36
C ARG A 140 -15.71 4.16 5.56
N TRP A 141 -14.85 5.09 5.92
CA TRP A 141 -15.13 6.05 6.98
C TRP A 141 -14.67 7.45 6.59
N PRO A 142 -15.42 8.49 6.98
CA PRO A 142 -15.04 9.87 6.70
C PRO A 142 -13.79 10.25 7.50
N VAL A 143 -12.99 11.15 6.93
CA VAL A 143 -11.84 11.79 7.59
C VAL A 143 -11.95 13.30 7.48
N CYS A 144 -11.35 14.02 8.44
CA CYS A 144 -11.48 15.48 8.54
C CYS A 144 -10.54 16.25 7.60
N SER A 145 -9.54 15.59 7.01
CA SER A 145 -8.53 16.23 6.17
C SER A 145 -7.97 15.27 5.11
N ARG A 146 -7.37 15.85 4.07
CA ARG A 146 -6.50 15.14 3.13
C ARG A 146 -5.24 14.66 3.85
N PRO A 147 -4.58 13.61 3.34
CA PRO A 147 -3.21 13.36 3.71
C PRO A 147 -2.35 14.61 3.42
N THR A 148 -1.44 14.92 4.31
CA THR A 148 -0.47 15.99 4.12
C THR A 148 0.90 15.36 4.23
N HIS A 149 1.56 15.15 3.11
CA HIS A 149 2.95 14.74 3.11
C HIS A 149 3.81 15.96 2.79
N ASN A 150 4.57 16.43 3.78
CA ASN A 150 5.73 17.28 3.49
C ASN A 150 6.76 16.36 2.84
N LEU A 151 6.93 16.49 1.53
CA LEU A 151 8.13 16.04 0.86
C LEU A 151 9.26 16.94 1.38
N ASP A 152 9.76 16.68 2.58
CA ASP A 152 11.01 17.28 3.00
C ASP A 152 12.07 16.74 2.04
N GLU A 153 12.50 17.61 1.13
CA GLU A 153 13.68 17.45 0.30
C GLU A 153 14.87 17.16 1.22
N ASP A 154 15.14 15.89 1.48
CA ASP A 154 16.48 15.47 1.88
C ASP A 154 17.34 15.44 0.61
N ALA A 155 17.55 16.64 0.06
CA ALA A 155 18.66 16.93 -0.83
C ALA A 155 19.92 16.75 0.03
N GLY A 156 20.43 15.52 0.00
CA GLY A 156 21.66 15.13 0.67
C GLY A 156 22.77 16.13 0.38
N ALA A 157 23.22 16.78 1.45
CA ALA A 157 24.56 17.35 1.52
C ALA A 157 25.58 16.21 1.37
N GLY A 158 26.54 16.40 0.45
CA GLY A 158 27.72 15.55 0.22
C GLY A 158 28.08 15.58 -1.25
N SER A 159 29.05 16.37 -1.74
CA SER A 159 30.32 16.80 -1.13
C SER A 159 30.66 18.25 -1.46
#